data_AF-A0A523QSI7-F1
#
_entry.id   AF-A0A523QSI7-F1
#
_cell.length_a   1.000
_cell.length_b   1.000
_cell.length_c   1.000
_cell.angle_alpha   90.00
_cell.angle_beta   90.00
_cell.angle_gamma   90.00
#
_symmetry.space_group_name_H-M   'P 1'
#
loop_
_entity.id
_entity.type
_entity.pdbx_description
1 polymer ?
#
loop_
_entity_poly.entity_id
_entity_poly.type
_entity_poly.pdbx_seq_one_letter_code
_entity_poly.pdbx_strand_id
1 'polypeptide(L)' 'MLSKQISYDHTVTELGHIQVRQITRIMEDGKELSMSYHRHVISPGDDYSDQDERTQVLANAIHTPEVVKAYKAQITDKD' A
#
# COMPACT_ATOMS: atom_id res chain seq x y z
N MET A 1 -8.98 28.16 -8.18
CA MET A 1 -7.88 27.32 -8.73
C MET A 1 -8.15 25.87 -8.38
N LEU A 2 -8.28 25.01 -9.39
CA LEU A 2 -8.41 23.56 -9.17
C LEU A 2 -7.04 22.91 -9.00
N SER A 3 -6.90 22.04 -7.99
CA SER A 3 -5.69 21.24 -7.79
C SER A 3 -6.03 19.81 -7.39
N LYS A 4 -5.12 18.88 -7.69
CA LYS A 4 -5.22 17.47 -7.30
C LYS A 4 -4.20 17.21 -6.20
N GLN A 5 -4.63 16.62 -5.09
CA GLN A 5 -3.77 16.16 -4.02
C GLN A 5 -3.87 14.64 -3.90
N ILE A 6 -2.72 13.98 -3.76
CA ILE A 6 -2.64 12.52 -3.57
C ILE A 6 -1.98 12.26 -2.22
N SER A 7 -2.59 11.41 -1.41
CA SER A 7 -2.01 10.91 -0.16
C SER A 7 -2.24 9.41 -0.03
N TYR A 8 -1.45 8.75 0.82
CA TYR A 8 -1.53 7.31 1.04
C TYR A 8 -1.69 6.98 2.52
N ASP A 9 -2.63 6.08 2.81
CA ASP A 9 -2.75 5.42 4.11
C ASP A 9 -2.31 3.96 3.99
N HIS A 10 -1.73 3.44 5.07
CA HIS A 10 -1.22 2.07 5.13
C HIS A 10 -1.69 1.38 6.41
N THR A 11 -2.08 0.11 6.28
CA THR A 11 -2.28 -0.80 7.41
C THR A 11 -1.44 -2.04 7.16
N VAL A 12 -0.66 -2.47 8.15
CA VAL A 12 0.16 -3.69 8.09
C VAL A 12 -0.50 -4.77 8.92
N THR A 13 -0.70 -5.95 8.34
CA THR A 13 -1.23 -7.12 9.08
C THR A 13 -0.12 -7.88 9.79
N GLU A 14 -0.47 -8.77 10.72
CA GLU A 14 0.50 -9.63 11.42
C GLU A 14 1.31 -10.53 10.47
N LEU A 15 0.73 -10.89 9.32
CA LEU A 15 1.39 -11.69 8.29
C LEU A 15 2.23 -10.84 7.32
N GLY A 16 2.36 -9.54 7.58
CA GLY A 16 3.14 -8.63 6.76
C GLY A 16 2.45 -8.16 5.48
N HIS A 17 1.14 -8.34 5.33
CA HIS A 17 0.42 -7.72 4.21
C HIS A 17 0.32 -6.22 4.41
N ILE A 18 0.64 -5.46 3.37
CA ILE A 18 0.49 -4.01 3.37
C ILE A 18 -0.78 -3.67 2.61
N GLN A 19 -1.79 -3.19 3.33
CA GLN A 19 -3.01 -2.66 2.74
C GLN A 19 -2.79 -1.19 2.41
N VAL A 20 -2.73 -0.86 1.13
CA VAL A 20 -2.48 0.49 0.63
C VAL A 20 -3.81 1.12 0.24
N ARG A 21 -4.05 2.34 0.70
CA ARG A 21 -5.17 3.18 0.25
C ARG A 21 -4.64 4.49 -0.29
N GLN A 22 -4.71 4.66 -1.61
CA GLN A 22 -4.51 5.95 -2.26
C GLN A 22 -5.78 6.80 -2.13
N ILE A 23 -5.62 8.02 -1.65
CA ILE A 23 -6.68 9.02 -1.56
C ILE A 23 -6.35 10.13 -2.57
N THR A 24 -7.23 10.32 -3.53
CA THR A 24 -7.11 11.42 -4.50
C THR A 24 -8.17 12.47 -4.19
N ARG A 25 -7.75 13.69 -3.86
CA ARG A 25 -8.63 14.83 -3.56
C ARG A 25 -8.57 15.85 -4.67
N ILE A 26 -9.73 16.37 -5.07
CA ILE A 26 -9.85 17.53 -5.95
C ILE A 26 -10.18 18.73 -5.08
N MET A 27 -9.31 19.73 -5.08
CA MET A 27 -9.43 20.95 -4.28
C MET A 27 -9.77 22.14 -5.17
N GLU A 28 -10.65 23.02 -4.71
CA GLU A 28 -10.92 24.33 -5.30
C GLU A 28 -10.68 25.41 -4.24
N ASP A 29 -9.71 26.28 -4.53
CA ASP A 29 -9.38 27.43 -3.65
C ASP A 29 -9.13 27.02 -2.19
N GLY A 30 -8.43 25.90 -2.02
CA GLY A 30 -8.06 25.33 -0.72
C GLY A 30 -9.15 24.49 -0.05
N LYS A 31 -10.36 24.42 -0.63
CA LYS A 31 -11.46 23.59 -0.13
C LYS A 31 -11.55 22.28 -0.91
N GLU A 32 -11.75 21.17 -0.20
CA GLU A 32 -11.99 19.88 -0.85
C GLU A 32 -13.38 19.88 -1.52
N LEU A 33 -13.42 19.57 -2.82
CA LEU A 33 -14.66 19.39 -3.59
C LEU A 33 -15.09 17.93 -3.62
N SER A 34 -14.13 17.03 -3.84
CA SER A 34 -14.38 15.59 -3.93
C SER A 34 -13.13 14.79 -3.58
N MET A 35 -13.36 13.53 -3.23
CA MET A 35 -12.30 12.55 -3.01
C MET A 35 -12.67 11.20 -3.62
N SER A 36 -11.67 10.45 -4.04
CA SER A 36 -11.79 9.05 -4.46
C SER A 36 -10.73 8.19 -3.79
N TYR A 37 -11.05 6.90 -3.65
CA TYR A 37 -10.18 5.91 -3.02
C TYR A 37 -9.84 4.80 -4.00
N HIS A 38 -8.56 4.46 -4.10
CA HIS A 38 -8.09 3.22 -4.71
C HIS A 38 -7.41 2.38 -3.63
N ARG A 39 -7.72 1.09 -3.58
CA ARG A 39 -7.18 0.16 -2.58
C ARG A 39 -6.59 -1.06 -3.26
N HIS A 40 -5.44 -1.49 -2.77
CA HIS A 40 -4.79 -2.73 -3.15
C HIS A 40 -3.99 -3.28 -1.96
N VAL A 41 -3.56 -4.52 -2.07
CA VAL A 41 -2.73 -5.19 -1.07
C VAL A 41 -1.41 -5.56 -1.72
N ILE A 42 -0.33 -5.39 -0.98
CA ILE A 42 0.99 -5.92 -1.33
C ILE A 42 1.28 -7.06 -0.36
N SER A 43 1.42 -8.27 -0.89
CA SER A 43 1.73 -9.46 -0.12
C SER A 43 3.24 -9.61 0.06
N PRO A 44 3.71 -10.30 1.11
CA PRO A 44 5.13 -10.58 1.28
C PRO A 44 5.76 -11.23 0.05
N GLY A 45 6.70 -10.51 -0.56
CA GLY A 45 7.44 -10.96 -1.74
C GLY A 45 6.84 -10.57 -3.09
N ASP A 46 5.72 -9.85 -3.12
CA ASP A 46 5.22 -9.19 -4.34
C ASP A 46 6.21 -8.10 -4.80
N ASP A 47 6.22 -7.82 -6.10
CA ASP A 47 6.93 -6.66 -6.64
C ASP A 47 6.16 -5.37 -6.29
N TYR A 48 6.89 -4.37 -5.79
CA TYR A 48 6.38 -3.07 -5.40
C TYR A 48 7.18 -1.91 -6.01
N SER A 49 7.97 -2.19 -7.06
CA SER A 49 8.78 -1.19 -7.77
C SER A 49 7.96 -0.01 -8.32
N ASP A 50 6.71 -0.25 -8.70
CA ASP A 50 5.78 0.76 -9.24
C ASP A 50 4.99 1.53 -8.16
N GLN A 51 5.27 1.30 -6.87
CA GLN A 51 4.55 1.96 -5.77
C GLN A 51 5.13 3.33 -5.43
N ASP A 52 4.40 4.16 -4.66
CA ASP A 52 4.95 5.42 -4.15
C ASP A 52 6.06 5.18 -3.11
N GLU A 53 6.91 6.20 -2.90
CA GLU A 53 8.09 6.12 -2.03
C GLU A 53 7.75 5.62 -0.61
N ARG A 54 6.64 6.08 -0.02
CA ARG A 54 6.26 5.67 1.35
C ARG A 54 5.88 4.20 1.38
N THR A 55 5.15 3.73 0.37
CA THR A 55 4.82 2.31 0.21
C THR A 55 6.09 1.47 0.01
N GLN A 56 7.03 1.92 -0.82
CA GLN A 56 8.31 1.21 -1.04
C GLN A 56 9.14 1.11 0.25
N VAL A 57 9.25 2.20 1.02
CA VAL A 57 9.96 2.20 2.31
C VAL A 57 9.32 1.21 3.27
N LEU A 58 7.99 1.17 3.36
CA LEU A 58 7.27 0.24 4.22
C LEU A 58 7.47 -1.21 3.78
N ALA A 59 7.35 -1.51 2.49
CA ALA A 59 7.56 -2.84 1.94
C ALA A 59 8.99 -3.35 2.20
N ASN A 60 10.00 -2.51 1.99
CA ASN A 60 11.39 -2.84 2.33
C ASN A 60 11.59 -3.16 3.81
N ALA A 61 10.90 -2.45 4.71
CA ALA A 61 11.03 -2.67 6.15
C ALA A 61 10.28 -3.91 6.65
N ILE A 62 9.13 -4.24 6.05
CA ILE A 62 8.22 -5.30 6.53
C ILE A 62 8.46 -6.64 5.82
N HIS A 63 8.76 -6.64 4.52
CA HIS A 63 8.99 -7.86 3.73
C HIS A 63 10.41 -8.41 3.93
N THR A 64 10.78 -8.69 5.19
CA THR A 64 12.06 -9.35 5.48
C THR A 64 12.10 -10.76 4.88
N PRO A 65 13.30 -11.33 4.65
CA PRO A 65 13.41 -12.70 4.14
C PRO A 65 12.61 -13.73 4.94
N GLU A 66 12.54 -13.59 6.26
CA GLU A 66 11.80 -14.48 7.16
C GLU A 66 10.29 -14.37 6.97
N VAL A 67 9.75 -13.14 6.86
CA VAL A 67 8.33 -12.89 6.63
C VAL A 67 7.90 -13.43 5.27
N VAL A 68 8.69 -13.16 4.22
CA VAL A 68 8.43 -13.69 2.87
C VAL A 68 8.46 -15.21 2.86
N LYS A 69 9.44 -15.82 3.53
CA LYS A 69 9.53 -17.29 3.64
C LYS A 69 8.33 -17.89 4.38
N ALA A 70 7.93 -17.30 5.50
CA ALA A 70 6.78 -17.76 6.29
C ALA A 70 5.48 -17.67 5.48
N TYR A 71 5.26 -16.57 4.76
CA TYR A 71 4.08 -16.40 3.91
C TYR A 71 4.05 -17.43 2.77
N LYS A 72 5.18 -17.63 2.08
CA LYS A 72 5.27 -18.62 0.99
C LYS A 72 4.97 -20.03 1.46
N ALA A 73 5.48 -20.43 2.63
CA ALA A 73 5.13 -21.72 3.23
C ALA A 73 3.63 -21.86 3.49
N GLN A 74 2.99 -20.81 4.03
CA GLN A 74 1.55 -20.82 4.33
C GLN A 74 0.67 -20.96 3.08
N ILE A 75 1.05 -20.38 1.94
CA ILE A 75 0.26 -20.47 0.71
C ILE A 75 0.52 -21.76 -0.07
N THR A 76 1.71 -22.36 0.06
CA THR A 76 2.03 -23.67 -0.56
C THR A 76 1.38 -24.83 0.18
N ASP A 77 1.24 -24.76 1.51
CA ASP A 77 0.55 -25.80 2.30
C ASP A 77 -0.98 -25.82 2.11
N LYS A 78 -1.53 -24.88 1.34
CA LYS A 78 -2.97 -24.77 1.06
C LYS A 78 -3.41 -25.44 -0.24
N ASP A 79 -2.47 -26.05 -0.98
CA ASP A 79 -2.71 -26.86 -2.18
C ASP A 79 -2.66 -28.36 -1.86
#